data_AF-A0A164JCF1-F1
#
_entry.id   AF-A0A164JCF1-F1
#
_cell.length_a   1.000
_cell.length_b   1.000
_cell.length_c   1.000
_cell.angle_alpha   90.00
_cell.angle_beta   90.00
_cell.angle_gamma   90.00
#
_symmetry.space_group_name_H-M   'P 1'
#
loop_
_entity.id
_entity.type
_entity.pdbx_description
1 polymer ?
#
loop_
_entity_poly.entity_id
_entity_poly.type
_entity_poly.pdbx_seq_one_letter_code
_entity_poly.pdbx_strand_id
1 'polypeptide(L)'
;MSTDTPYPDDEILSRFRHVFSGDVSESVARWLSRAEVDALAGLLRHLGDLDAAQHWITDHAEFDECGDRHHNGCTTCADTRTGKSGEPAPAQGPHSPGTTV
;
A
#
# COMPACT_ATOMS: atom_id res chain seq x y z
N MET A 1 1.02 -30.39 -36.92
CA MET A 1 0.02 -30.72 -35.89
C MET A 1 0.21 -29.71 -34.78
N SER A 2 -0.56 -28.61 -34.79
CA SER A 2 -0.54 -27.63 -33.70
C SER A 2 -1.47 -28.13 -32.61
N THR A 3 -0.92 -28.50 -31.46
CA THR A 3 -1.68 -28.73 -30.24
C THR A 3 -1.96 -27.37 -29.60
N ASP A 4 -2.89 -26.64 -30.20
CA ASP A 4 -3.47 -25.42 -29.63
C ASP A 4 -4.62 -25.83 -28.71
N THR A 5 -4.33 -26.64 -27.70
CA THR A 5 -5.28 -26.85 -26.60
C THR A 5 -5.01 -25.73 -25.62
N PRO A 6 -5.94 -24.78 -25.41
CA PRO A 6 -5.81 -23.78 -24.37
C PRO A 6 -5.55 -24.51 -23.05
N TYR A 7 -4.55 -24.06 -22.30
CA TYR A 7 -4.36 -24.57 -20.95
C TYR A 7 -5.66 -24.32 -20.18
N PRO A 8 -6.21 -25.31 -19.45
CA PRO A 8 -7.41 -25.08 -18.68
C PRO A 8 -7.13 -23.99 -17.64
N ASP A 9 -8.05 -23.01 -17.54
CA ASP A 9 -7.88 -21.84 -16.68
C ASP A 9 -7.56 -22.23 -15.22
N ASP A 10 -8.14 -23.33 -14.73
CA ASP A 10 -7.91 -23.85 -13.38
C ASP A 10 -6.45 -24.26 -13.13
N GLU A 11 -5.77 -24.86 -14.11
CA GLU A 11 -4.36 -25.25 -13.98
C GLU A 11 -3.45 -24.01 -14.00
N ILE A 12 -3.78 -23.02 -14.84
CA ILE A 12 -3.05 -21.73 -14.86
C ILE A 12 -3.19 -21.03 -13.51
N LEU A 13 -4.41 -20.91 -12.99
CA LEU A 13 -4.68 -20.25 -11.72
C LEU A 13 -4.07 -21.00 -10.54
N SER A 14 -4.08 -22.34 -10.57
CA SER A 14 -3.42 -23.18 -9.56
C SER A 14 -1.91 -22.96 -9.57
N ARG A 15 -1.29 -22.92 -10.75
CA ARG A 15 0.13 -22.63 -10.89
C ARG A 15 0.48 -21.22 -10.43
N PHE A 16 -0.31 -20.23 -10.81
CA PHE A 16 -0.14 -18.85 -10.39
C PHE A 16 -0.21 -18.74 -8.87
N ARG A 17 -1.28 -19.23 -8.25
CA ARG A 17 -1.43 -19.28 -6.79
C ARG A 17 -0.22 -19.93 -6.14
N HIS A 18 0.20 -21.09 -6.62
CA HIS A 18 1.33 -21.81 -6.05
C HIS A 18 2.64 -21.00 -6.06
N VAL A 19 2.97 -20.34 -7.17
CA VAL A 19 4.18 -19.52 -7.28
C VAL A 19 4.10 -18.29 -6.39
N PHE A 20 2.96 -17.60 -6.41
CA PHE A 20 2.78 -16.34 -5.68
C PHE A 20 2.39 -16.54 -4.22
N SER A 21 2.22 -17.77 -3.74
CA SER A 21 2.06 -18.08 -2.30
C SER A 21 3.38 -18.51 -1.63
N GLY A 22 4.48 -18.60 -2.39
CA GLY A 22 5.81 -18.81 -1.85
C GLY A 22 6.54 -17.50 -1.55
N ASP A 23 7.85 -17.59 -1.28
CA ASP A 23 8.68 -16.50 -0.75
C ASP A 23 9.08 -15.44 -1.79
N VAL A 24 8.43 -15.42 -2.96
CA VAL A 24 8.75 -14.46 -4.03
C VAL A 24 8.34 -13.03 -3.66
N SER A 25 7.39 -12.88 -2.74
CA SER A 25 6.93 -11.58 -2.24
C SER A 25 8.08 -10.77 -1.64
N GLU A 26 8.96 -11.39 -0.84
CA GLU A 26 10.13 -10.73 -0.22
C GLU A 26 11.05 -10.04 -1.25
N SER A 27 11.16 -10.62 -2.45
CA SER A 27 12.06 -10.12 -3.49
C SER A 27 11.40 -9.09 -4.42
N VAL A 28 10.08 -9.21 -4.61
CA VAL A 28 9.36 -8.51 -5.69
C VAL A 28 8.44 -7.42 -5.14
N ALA A 29 7.88 -7.59 -3.94
CA ALA A 29 6.85 -6.69 -3.40
C ALA A 29 7.29 -5.23 -3.40
N ARG A 30 8.56 -4.93 -3.09
CA ARG A 30 9.11 -3.57 -3.08
C ARG A 30 9.09 -2.84 -4.43
N TRP A 31 8.97 -3.58 -5.54
CA TRP A 31 9.02 -3.03 -6.90
C TRP A 31 7.64 -2.81 -7.50
N LEU A 32 6.62 -3.40 -6.89
CA LEU A 32 5.25 -3.21 -7.31
C LEU A 32 4.74 -1.88 -6.76
N SER A 33 3.88 -1.21 -7.52
CA SER A 33 3.03 -0.18 -6.96
C SER A 33 2.00 -0.81 -6.03
N ARG A 34 1.52 0.00 -5.10
CA ARG A 34 0.45 -0.40 -4.20
C ARG A 34 -0.78 -0.99 -4.92
N ALA A 35 -1.20 -0.40 -6.03
CA ALA A 35 -2.37 -0.87 -6.78
C ALA A 35 -2.14 -2.27 -7.36
N GLU A 36 -0.91 -2.57 -7.76
CA GLU A 36 -0.52 -3.90 -8.26
C GLU A 36 -0.50 -4.93 -7.13
N VAL A 37 0.02 -4.57 -5.95
CA VAL A 37 -0.03 -5.45 -4.76
C VAL A 37 -1.47 -5.70 -4.31
N ASP A 38 -2.31 -4.67 -4.27
CA ASP A 38 -3.72 -4.79 -3.91
C ASP A 38 -4.48 -5.70 -4.89
N ALA A 39 -4.21 -5.57 -6.20
CA ALA A 39 -4.79 -6.43 -7.23
C ALA A 39 -4.33 -7.89 -7.09
N LEU A 40 -3.03 -8.11 -6.87
CA LEU A 40 -2.45 -9.44 -6.66
C LEU A 40 -3.01 -10.13 -5.41
N ALA A 41 -3.03 -9.42 -4.29
CA ALA A 41 -3.61 -9.90 -3.04
C ALA A 41 -5.12 -10.18 -3.20
N GLY A 42 -5.84 -9.35 -3.97
CA GLY A 42 -7.24 -9.58 -4.33
C GLY A 42 -7.44 -10.91 -5.06
N LEU A 43 -6.59 -11.20 -6.05
CA LEU A 43 -6.63 -12.47 -6.78
C LEU A 43 -6.31 -13.67 -5.87
N LEU A 44 -5.28 -13.58 -5.03
CA LEU A 44 -4.93 -14.65 -4.09
C LEU A 44 -6.07 -14.94 -3.11
N ARG A 45 -6.73 -13.91 -2.58
CA ARG A 45 -7.94 -14.07 -1.75
C ARG A 45 -9.06 -14.76 -2.49
N HIS A 46 -9.30 -14.39 -3.75
CA HIS A 46 -10.31 -15.02 -4.59
C HIS A 46 -10.04 -16.52 -4.80
N LEU A 47 -8.76 -16.89 -4.93
CA LEU A 47 -8.29 -18.27 -5.05
C LEU A 47 -8.19 -19.00 -3.70
N GLY A 48 -8.57 -18.35 -2.59
CA GLY A 48 -8.61 -18.93 -1.24
C GLY A 48 -7.30 -18.88 -0.45
N ASP A 49 -6.29 -18.15 -0.93
CA ASP A 49 -4.99 -18.01 -0.26
C ASP A 49 -4.89 -16.70 0.51
N LEU A 50 -5.51 -16.68 1.69
CA LEU A 50 -5.59 -15.46 2.52
C LEU A 50 -4.24 -15.11 3.17
N ASP A 51 -3.47 -16.11 3.57
CA ASP A 51 -2.16 -15.92 4.21
C ASP A 51 -1.16 -15.33 3.21
N ALA A 52 -1.08 -15.91 2.00
CA ALA A 52 -0.27 -15.36 0.92
C ALA A 52 -0.66 -13.91 0.59
N ALA A 53 -1.96 -13.62 0.47
CA ALA A 53 -2.43 -12.26 0.22
C ALA A 53 -2.01 -11.27 1.32
N GLN A 54 -1.99 -11.70 2.58
CA GLN A 54 -1.54 -10.87 3.69
C GLN A 54 -0.03 -10.68 3.69
N HIS A 55 0.76 -11.71 3.35
CA HIS A 55 2.21 -11.60 3.17
C HIS A 55 2.55 -10.56 2.10
N TRP A 56 1.92 -10.61 0.93
CA TRP A 56 2.17 -9.63 -0.13
C TRP A 56 1.95 -8.17 0.31
N ILE A 57 0.90 -7.93 1.08
CA ILE A 57 0.63 -6.58 1.62
C ILE A 57 1.66 -6.18 2.67
N THR A 58 2.04 -7.13 3.53
CA THR A 58 2.99 -6.89 4.63
C THR A 58 4.38 -6.61 4.09
N ASP A 59 4.88 -7.46 3.18
CA ASP A 59 6.19 -7.31 2.57
C ASP A 59 6.29 -6.02 1.74
N HIS A 60 5.21 -5.64 1.05
CA HIS A 60 5.18 -4.37 0.34
C HIS A 60 5.21 -3.17 1.29
N ALA A 61 4.43 -3.23 2.38
CA ALA A 61 4.32 -2.19 3.39
C ALA A 61 5.66 -1.88 4.10
N GLU A 62 6.60 -2.82 4.15
CA GLU A 62 7.94 -2.58 4.71
C GLU A 62 8.74 -1.54 3.92
N PHE A 63 8.41 -1.34 2.65
CA PHE A 63 9.09 -0.41 1.75
C PHE A 63 8.28 0.86 1.45
N ASP A 64 7.06 0.95 1.96
CA ASP A 64 6.21 2.14 1.83
C ASP A 64 6.79 3.31 2.63
N GLU A 65 6.66 4.53 2.11
CA GLU A 65 7.11 5.73 2.79
C GLU A 65 6.15 6.15 3.93
N CYS A 66 6.69 6.91 4.89
CA CYS A 66 5.91 7.52 5.98
C CYS A 66 4.77 8.40 5.43
N GLY A 67 3.54 7.89 5.45
CA GLY A 67 2.36 8.58 4.91
C GLY A 67 1.50 7.70 4.01
N ASP A 68 2.04 6.57 3.54
CA ASP A 68 1.27 5.60 2.77
C ASP A 68 0.40 4.70 3.66
N ARG A 69 -0.77 4.30 3.12
CA ARG A 69 -1.82 3.63 3.91
C ARG A 69 -1.39 2.29 4.50
N HIS A 70 -0.37 1.65 3.95
CA HIS A 70 0.12 0.36 4.46
C HIS A 70 1.37 0.50 5.33
N HIS A 71 2.02 1.67 5.39
CA HIS A 71 3.22 1.84 6.21
C HIS A 71 2.91 1.70 7.71
N ASN A 72 3.31 0.56 8.27
CA ASN A 72 3.13 0.20 9.67
C ASN A 72 4.37 0.65 10.45
N GLY A 73 4.36 1.88 10.98
CA GLY A 73 5.49 2.33 11.81
C GLY A 73 5.75 3.84 11.84
N CYS A 74 5.03 4.65 11.07
CA CYS A 74 5.24 6.10 11.13
C CYS A 74 4.64 6.68 12.41
N THR A 75 5.48 6.99 13.40
CA THR A 75 5.09 7.71 14.62
C THR A 75 4.46 9.07 14.30
N THR A 76 4.92 9.74 13.23
CA THR A 76 4.39 11.02 12.76
C THR A 76 2.98 10.94 12.17
N CYS A 77 2.63 9.81 11.52
CA CYS A 77 1.28 9.59 10.96
C CYS A 77 0.31 8.98 11.99
N ALA A 78 0.82 8.38 13.07
CA ALA A 78 0.01 7.92 14.18
C ALA A 78 -0.65 9.09 14.95
N ASP A 79 0.05 10.23 15.04
CA ASP A 79 -0.45 11.44 15.69
C ASP A 79 -1.60 12.13 14.92
N THR A 80 -1.60 12.07 13.58
CA THR A 80 -2.65 12.70 12.76
C THR A 80 -3.98 11.94 12.78
N ARG A 81 -4.01 10.66 13.17
CA ARG A 81 -5.25 9.88 13.30
C ARG A 81 -6.07 10.26 14.54
N THR A 82 -5.45 10.90 15.54
CA THR A 82 -6.09 11.20 16.84
C THR A 82 -6.57 12.66 16.97
N GLY A 83 -6.36 13.49 15.94
CA GLY A 83 -6.95 14.83 15.90
C GLY A 83 -6.52 15.72 17.06
N LYS A 84 -5.41 16.43 16.89
CA LYS A 84 -5.26 17.74 17.52
C LYS A 84 -4.57 18.68 16.56
N SER A 85 -5.38 19.50 15.89
CA SER A 85 -4.94 20.70 15.17
C SER A 85 -4.11 21.54 16.13
N GLY A 86 -2.79 21.55 15.90
CA GLY A 86 -1.84 22.39 16.61
C GLY A 86 -1.13 23.29 15.61
N GLU A 87 -1.89 23.98 14.75
CA GLU A 87 -1.34 25.10 14.00
C GLU A 87 -1.27 26.29 14.96
N PRO A 88 -0.09 26.84 15.30
CA PRO A 88 -0.04 28.11 16.00
C PRO A 88 -0.50 29.18 15.03
N ALA A 89 -1.55 29.91 15.41
CA ALA A 89 -2.05 31.05 14.66
C ALA A 89 -0.90 31.98 14.26
N PRO A 90 -0.83 32.49 13.02
CA PRO A 90 0.22 33.43 12.64
C PRO A 90 0.10 34.67 13.51
N ALA A 91 1.23 35.06 14.12
CA ALA A 91 1.35 36.27 14.89
C ALA A 91 0.89 37.46 14.05
N GLN A 92 -0.21 38.10 14.46
CA GLN A 92 -0.66 39.37 13.93
C GLN A 92 0.46 40.38 14.18
N GLY A 93 1.12 40.82 13.11
CA GLY A 93 2.13 41.88 13.16
C GLY A 93 1.54 43.17 13.73
N PRO A 94 2.36 44.03 14.35
CA PRO A 94 1.87 45.22 15.02
C PRO A 94 1.20 46.16 14.02
N HIS A 95 0.00 46.61 14.39
CA HIS A 95 -0.76 47.64 13.73
C HIS A 95 0.09 48.89 13.47
N SER A 96 0.21 49.30 12.22
CA SER A 96 0.60 50.67 11.87
C SER A 96 -0.56 51.61 12.22
N PRO A 97 -0.39 52.61 13.10
CA PRO A 97 -1.39 53.65 13.24
C PRO A 97 -1.28 54.63 12.06
N GLY A 98 -2.44 54.89 11.45
CA GLY A 98 -2.59 55.75 10.28
C GLY A 98 -2.24 57.22 10.52
N THR A 99 -1.91 57.87 9.39
CA THR A 99 -1.85 59.31 9.16
C THR A 99 -3.20 59.98 9.43
N THR A 100 -3.21 61.06 10.21
CA THR A 100 -4.17 62.20 10.27
C THR A 100 -3.56 63.17 11.31
N VAL A 101 -3.26 64.47 11.12
CA VAL A 101 -3.72 65.58 10.26
C VAL A 101 -2.49 66.39 9.83
#